data_AF-A0A954KI39-F1
#
_entry.id   AF-A0A954KI39-F1
#
_cell.length_a   1.000
_cell.length_b   1.000
_cell.length_c   1.000
_cell.angle_alpha   90.00
_cell.angle_beta   90.00
_cell.angle_gamma   90.00
#
_symmetry.space_group_name_H-M   'P 1'
#
loop_
_entity.id
_entity.type
_entity.pdbx_description
1 polymer ?
#
loop_
_entity_poly.entity_id
_entity_poly.type
_entity_poly.pdbx_seq_one_letter_code
_entity_poly.pdbx_strand_id
1 'polypeptide(L)'
;MSYVMVDVEADGPIPGDYSMVCFGAIIVEPGLSRTFYGKLRPISEKFIPDALAVSGFSREECLAFDDPKQVMETFQKWLTENCRGRMIFISDNNGFDW
;
A
#
# COMPACT_ATOMS: atom_id res chain seq x y z
N MET A 1 20.30 -3.47 8.01
CA MET A 1 19.64 -2.91 6.81
C MET A 1 18.55 -3.88 6.45
N SER A 2 17.36 -3.38 6.13
CA SER A 2 16.21 -4.21 5.79
C SER A 2 15.64 -3.73 4.46
N TYR A 3 15.46 -4.64 3.52
CA TYR A 3 14.76 -4.37 2.26
C TYR A 3 13.27 -4.64 2.47
N VAL A 4 12.45 -3.64 2.16
CA VAL A 4 11.00 -3.71 2.24
C VAL A 4 10.49 -3.60 0.81
N MET A 5 10.03 -4.73 0.27
CA MET A 5 9.37 -4.76 -1.03
C MET A 5 7.92 -4.32 -0.84
N VAL A 6 7.51 -3.31 -1.59
CA VAL A 6 6.16 -2.72 -1.53
C VAL A 6 5.55 -2.72 -2.93
N ASP A 7 4.25 -2.95 -2.98
CA ASP A 7 3.44 -2.95 -4.19
C ASP A 7 2.10 -2.26 -3.87
N VAL A 8 1.67 -1.33 -4.72
CA VAL A 8 0.51 -0.45 -4.50
C VAL A 8 -0.54 -0.67 -5.58
N GLU A 9 -1.79 -0.76 -5.14
CA GLU A 9 -2.95 -0.60 -6.01
C GLU A 9 -3.62 0.75 -5.74
N ALA A 10 -3.99 1.44 -6.81
CA ALA A 10 -4.63 2.75 -6.77
C ALA A 10 -5.88 2.77 -7.66
N ASP A 11 -6.80 3.69 -7.37
CA ASP A 11 -8.04 3.87 -8.13
C ASP A 11 -7.87 4.81 -9.35
N GLY A 12 -6.62 5.08 -9.74
CA GLY A 12 -6.23 5.83 -10.93
C GLY A 12 -4.70 5.95 -11.09
N PRO A 13 -4.22 6.64 -12.15
CA PRO A 13 -2.84 6.54 -12.62
C PRO A 13 -1.82 7.43 -11.89
N ILE A 14 -2.25 8.40 -11.07
CA ILE A 14 -1.36 9.39 -10.45
C ILE A 14 -1.80 9.74 -9.01
N PRO A 15 -0.84 10.05 -8.12
CA PRO A 15 -1.16 10.59 -6.80
C PRO A 15 -1.72 12.02 -6.90
N GLY A 16 -2.49 12.42 -5.89
CA GLY A 16 -3.07 13.77 -5.75
C GLY A 16 -4.46 13.90 -6.34
N ASP A 17 -4.68 13.37 -7.55
CA ASP A 17 -6.02 13.29 -8.15
C ASP A 17 -6.78 12.01 -7.73
N TYR A 18 -6.06 10.91 -7.55
CA TYR A 18 -6.59 9.58 -7.25
C TYR A 18 -6.07 9.07 -5.90
N SER A 19 -6.62 7.96 -5.41
CA SER A 19 -6.32 7.37 -4.11
C SER A 19 -5.61 6.02 -4.23
N MET A 20 -4.65 5.80 -3.34
CA MET A 20 -4.18 4.45 -2.99
C MET A 20 -5.33 3.70 -2.31
N VAL A 21 -5.62 2.48 -2.75
CA VAL A 21 -6.71 1.64 -2.22
C VAL A 21 -6.20 0.47 -1.39
N CYS A 22 -5.10 -0.15 -1.79
CA CYS A 22 -4.40 -1.14 -0.96
C CYS A 22 -2.91 -1.19 -1.31
N PHE A 23 -2.12 -1.77 -0.41
CA PHE A 23 -0.73 -2.06 -0.67
C PHE A 23 -0.26 -3.29 0.10
N GLY A 24 0.61 -4.07 -0.52
CA GLY A 24 1.35 -5.14 0.11
C GLY A 24 2.74 -4.68 0.50
N ALA A 25 3.25 -5.15 1.63
CA ALA A 25 4.65 -5.00 1.97
C ALA A 25 5.23 -6.30 2.53
N ILE A 26 6.48 -6.60 2.18
CA ILE A 26 7.17 -7.80 2.64
C ILE A 26 8.64 -7.50 2.95
N ILE A 27 9.13 -8.07 4.05
CA ILE A 27 10.56 -8.02 4.36
C ILE A 27 11.28 -9.06 3.51
N VAL A 28 12.26 -8.63 2.71
CA VAL A 28 13.01 -9.53 1.84
C VAL A 28 14.06 -10.28 2.66
N GLU A 29 13.75 -11.53 2.94
CA GLU A 29 14.57 -12.46 3.70
C GLU A 29 14.20 -13.92 3.37
N PRO A 30 15.01 -14.91 3.80
CA PRO A 30 14.64 -16.32 3.63
C PRO A 30 13.27 -16.63 4.22
N GLY A 31 12.39 -17.22 3.40
CA GLY A 31 11.06 -17.66 3.81
C GLY A 31 9.94 -16.64 3.60
N LEU A 32 10.24 -15.34 3.41
CA LEU A 32 9.25 -14.33 3.00
C LEU A 32 7.96 -14.35 3.87
N SER A 33 8.11 -14.53 5.18
CA SER A 33 6.97 -14.76 6.08
C SER A 33 6.43 -13.49 6.74
N ARG A 34 7.23 -12.41 6.73
CA ARG A 34 6.86 -11.14 7.37
C ARG A 34 6.24 -10.22 6.35
N THR A 35 4.91 -10.24 6.33
CA THR A 35 4.07 -9.47 5.42
C THR A 35 3.21 -8.45 6.17
N PHE A 36 2.83 -7.40 5.46
CA PHE A 36 1.80 -6.44 5.83
C PHE A 36 0.88 -6.24 4.63
N TYR A 37 -0.42 -6.08 4.88
CA TYR A 37 -1.38 -5.73 3.85
C TYR A 37 -2.28 -4.61 4.37
N GLY A 38 -2.18 -3.45 3.74
CA GLY A 38 -2.98 -2.27 4.06
C GLY A 38 -4.13 -2.12 3.08
N LYS A 39 -5.32 -1.79 3.60
CA LYS A 39 -6.48 -1.38 2.80
C LYS A 39 -6.92 -0.02 3.28
N LEU A 40 -7.01 0.95 2.39
CA LEU A 40 -7.15 2.36 2.74
C LEU A 40 -8.43 2.90 2.11
N ARG A 41 -9.22 3.59 2.92
CA ARG A 41 -10.36 4.33 2.40
C ARG A 41 -9.87 5.43 1.44
N PRO A 42 -10.43 5.55 0.22
CA PRO A 42 -10.07 6.60 -0.71
C PRO A 42 -10.18 8.00 -0.10
N ILE A 43 -9.26 8.89 -0.48
CA ILE A 43 -9.23 10.30 -0.05
C ILE A 43 -9.69 11.27 -1.15
N SER A 44 -9.90 10.76 -2.36
CA SER A 44 -10.42 11.48 -3.52
C SER A 44 -11.75 10.88 -3.95
N GLU A 45 -12.66 11.71 -4.45
CA GLU A 45 -13.88 11.28 -5.13
C GLU A 45 -13.64 10.84 -6.57
N LYS A 46 -12.50 11.22 -7.17
CA LYS A 46 -12.14 10.76 -8.52
C LYS A 46 -11.64 9.33 -8.46
N PHE A 47 -12.16 8.49 -9.35
CA PHE A 47 -11.64 7.16 -9.61
C PHE A 47 -11.92 6.76 -11.06
N ILE A 48 -11.12 5.86 -11.60
CA ILE A 48 -11.34 5.23 -12.89
C ILE A 48 -11.81 3.79 -12.63
N PRO A 49 -13.03 3.40 -13.03
CA PRO A 49 -13.56 2.07 -12.75
C PRO A 49 -12.63 0.92 -13.19
N ASP A 50 -12.03 1.05 -14.37
CA ASP A 50 -11.10 0.04 -14.89
C ASP A 50 -9.80 -0.05 -14.09
N ALA A 51 -9.30 1.08 -13.55
CA ALA A 51 -8.13 1.07 -12.69
C ALA A 51 -8.45 0.42 -11.33
N LEU A 52 -9.59 0.81 -10.73
CA LEU A 52 -10.04 0.22 -9.47
C LEU A 52 -10.28 -1.29 -9.60
N ALA A 53 -10.81 -1.76 -10.73
CA ALA A 53 -11.08 -3.18 -10.96
C ALA A 53 -9.83 -4.07 -10.87
N VAL A 54 -8.63 -3.52 -11.11
CA VAL A 54 -7.34 -4.25 -10.97
C VAL A 54 -7.14 -4.71 -9.52
N SER A 55 -7.52 -3.88 -8.55
CA SER A 55 -7.42 -4.20 -7.11
C SER A 55 -8.37 -5.31 -6.66
N GLY A 56 -9.38 -5.66 -7.47
CA GLY A 56 -10.39 -6.66 -7.14
C GLY A 56 -11.49 -6.19 -6.17
N PHE A 57 -11.56 -4.89 -5.86
CA PHE A 57 -12.57 -4.30 -4.98
C PHE A 57 -13.58 -3.43 -5.74
N SER A 58 -14.81 -3.36 -5.23
CA SER A 58 -15.77 -2.33 -5.63
C SER A 58 -15.47 -1.00 -4.95
N ARG A 59 -16.02 0.09 -5.49
CA ARG A 59 -15.87 1.42 -4.89
C ARG A 59 -16.50 1.47 -3.49
N GLU A 60 -17.65 0.83 -3.32
CA GLU A 60 -18.37 0.74 -2.05
C GLU A 60 -17.54 -0.01 -1.00
N GLU A 61 -16.87 -1.10 -1.38
CA GLU A 61 -15.94 -1.82 -0.51
C GLU A 61 -14.79 -0.93 -0.06
N CYS A 62 -14.16 -0.21 -0.99
CA CYS A 62 -13.07 0.71 -0.68
C CYS A 62 -13.50 1.84 0.27
N LEU A 63 -14.70 2.39 0.09
CA LEU A 63 -15.23 3.43 0.99
C LEU A 63 -15.46 2.94 2.42
N ALA A 64 -15.60 1.63 2.61
CA ALA A 64 -15.74 0.99 3.92
C ALA A 64 -14.40 0.55 4.54
N PHE A 65 -13.26 0.77 3.87
CA PHE A 65 -11.94 0.48 4.43
C PHE A 65 -11.56 1.43 5.57
N ASP A 66 -10.46 1.10 6.24
CA ASP A 66 -9.96 1.84 7.39
C ASP A 66 -9.45 3.23 7.00
N ASP A 67 -9.43 4.13 7.98
CA ASP A 67 -8.90 5.47 7.80
C ASP A 67 -7.42 5.41 7.36
N PRO A 68 -7.03 6.09 6.26
CA PRO A 68 -5.68 5.99 5.72
C PRO A 68 -4.59 6.34 6.73
N LYS A 69 -4.83 7.32 7.61
CA LYS A 69 -3.87 7.70 8.63
C LYS A 69 -3.61 6.54 9.59
N GLN A 70 -4.68 5.89 10.06
CA GLN A 70 -4.58 4.76 10.97
C GLN A 70 -3.83 3.57 10.34
N VAL A 71 -4.09 3.29 9.05
CA VAL A 71 -3.41 2.21 8.33
C VAL A 71 -1.92 2.51 8.21
N MET A 72 -1.55 3.75 7.84
CA MET A 72 -0.15 4.15 7.70
C MET A 72 0.59 4.20 9.04
N GLU A 73 -0.06 4.59 10.13
CA GLU A 73 0.50 4.51 11.49
C GLU A 73 0.73 3.05 11.92
N THR A 74 -0.19 2.15 11.55
CA THR A 74 -0.05 0.71 11.79
C THR A 74 1.09 0.12 10.97
N PHE A 75 1.22 0.54 9.70
CA PHE A 75 2.33 0.12 8.84
C PHE A 75 3.68 0.63 9.37
N GLN A 76 3.76 1.89 9.80
CA GLN A 76 4.95 2.43 10.46
C GLN A 76 5.34 1.61 11.69
N LYS A 77 4.37 1.29 12.55
CA LYS A 77 4.62 0.43 13.72
C LYS A 77 5.16 -0.94 13.30
N TRP A 78 4.51 -1.59 12.34
CA TRP A 78 4.96 -2.87 11.80
C TRP A 78 6.40 -2.80 11.25
N LEU A 79 6.76 -1.74 10.54
CA LEU A 79 8.13 -1.51 10.06
C LEU A 79 9.13 -1.39 11.21
N THR A 80 8.79 -0.64 12.27
CA THR A 80 9.69 -0.48 13.44
C THR A 80 9.91 -1.79 14.21
N GLU A 81 8.91 -2.66 14.25
CA GLU A 81 9.00 -3.97 14.90
C GLU A 81 9.77 -5.00 14.07
N ASN A 82 9.74 -4.87 12.74
CA ASN A 82 10.27 -5.88 11.82
C ASN A 82 11.60 -5.50 11.14
N CYS A 83 11.96 -4.23 11.08
CA CYS A 83 13.20 -3.80 10.42
C CYS A 83 14.31 -3.45 11.42
N ARG A 84 15.57 -3.60 11.00
CA ARG A 84 16.75 -3.19 11.79
C ARG A 84 17.72 -2.36 10.97
N GLY A 85 18.13 -1.23 11.54
CA GLY A 85 18.99 -0.25 10.87
C GLY A 85 18.26 0.47 9.73
N ARG A 86 19.00 0.89 8.70
CA ARG A 86 18.42 1.59 7.53
C ARG A 86 17.41 0.70 6.80
N MET A 87 16.19 1.20 6.62
CA MET A 87 15.16 0.59 5.78
C MET A 87 15.36 1.06 4.34
N ILE A 88 15.25 0.13 3.39
CA ILE A 88 15.38 0.38 1.97
C ILE A 88 14.07 -0.04 1.32
N PHE A 89 13.32 0.94 0.83
CA PHE A 89 12.16 0.70 -0.02
C PHE A 89 12.64 0.13 -1.36
N ILE A 90 12.02 -0.96 -1.80
CA ILE A 90 12.17 -1.50 -3.14
C ILE A 90 10.77 -1.85 -3.69
N SER A 91 10.66 -1.84 -5.00
CA SER A 91 9.43 -2.12 -5.74
C SER A 91 9.84 -2.51 -7.17
N ASP A 92 9.01 -3.28 -7.87
CA ASP A 92 9.20 -3.55 -9.29
C ASP A 92 8.94 -2.30 -10.16
N ASN A 93 8.02 -1.43 -9.73
CA ASN A 93 7.71 -0.14 -10.34
C ASN A 93 7.77 1.01 -9.32
N ASN A 94 8.99 1.33 -8.90
CA ASN A 94 9.26 2.35 -7.87
C ASN A 94 8.71 3.75 -8.19
N GLY A 95 8.48 4.07 -9.47
CA GLY A 95 7.91 5.36 -9.88
C GLY A 95 6.41 5.48 -9.60
N PHE A 96 5.72 4.34 -9.45
CA PHE A 96 4.29 4.27 -9.15
C PHE A 96 4.03 3.97 -7.68
N ASP A 97 4.79 3.06 -7.07
CA ASP A 97 4.51 2.56 -5.71
C ASP A 97 5.02 3.47 -4.57
N TRP A 98 5.79 4.51 -4.89
CA TRP A 98 6.40 5.43 -3.91
C TRP A 98 5.50 6.63 -3.60
#